data_AF-A0A531KBG1-F1
#
_entry.id   AF-A0A531KBG1-F1
#
_cell.length_a   1.000
_cell.length_b   1.000
_cell.length_c   1.000
_cell.angle_alpha   90.00
_cell.angle_beta   90.00
_cell.angle_gamma   90.00
#
_symmetry.space_group_name_H-M   'P 1'
#
loop_
_entity.id
_entity.type
_entity.pdbx_description
1 polymer ?
#
loop_
_entity_poly.entity_id
_entity_poly.type
_entity_poly.pdbx_seq_one_letter_code
_entity_poly.pdbx_strand_id
1 'polypeptide(L)'
;SAFGIESAIDELAYEVGIDPLEIRLRNYAEQDPEANKPWSTRQLREAFAAGAEVFGWSKRAPEPRSMRDGNQLIGWGVAAGTYPVRRAYGEAMVRILADGSVEVESSSIDMGQGTYTILAQTAAEVVGVPAENVVVKLGDS
;
A
#
# COMPACT_ATOMS: atom_id res chain seq x y z
N SER A 1 4.48 -15.19 -3.37
CA SER A 1 3.57 -15.63 -4.46
C SER A 1 3.58 -14.65 -5.63
N ALA A 2 3.34 -13.35 -5.40
CA ALA A 2 3.19 -12.34 -6.46
C ALA A 2 4.28 -12.33 -7.56
N PHE A 3 5.57 -12.49 -7.21
CA PHE A 3 6.67 -12.46 -8.18
C PHE A 3 6.43 -13.39 -9.38
N GLY A 4 6.19 -14.68 -9.15
CA GLY A 4 6.02 -15.63 -10.26
C GLY A 4 4.77 -15.37 -11.09
N ILE A 5 3.66 -14.99 -10.45
CA ILE A 5 2.40 -14.68 -11.13
C ILE A 5 2.54 -13.43 -12.01
N GLU A 6 3.13 -12.37 -11.48
CA GLU A 6 3.27 -11.10 -12.20
C GLU A 6 4.31 -11.17 -13.30
N SER A 7 5.35 -12.00 -13.16
CA SER A 7 6.24 -12.35 -14.27
C SER A 7 5.50 -13.12 -15.37
N ALA A 8 4.70 -14.14 -15.02
CA ALA A 8 3.94 -14.92 -16.00
C ALA A 8 2.88 -14.08 -16.73
N ILE A 9 2.26 -13.10 -16.05
CA ILE A 9 1.33 -12.15 -16.68
C ILE A 9 2.07 -11.24 -17.67
N ASP A 10 3.29 -10.80 -17.35
CA ASP A 10 4.11 -10.01 -18.28
C ASP A 10 4.51 -10.83 -19.51
N GLU A 11 4.98 -12.08 -19.32
CA GLU A 11 5.25 -13.01 -20.43
C GLU A 11 4.03 -13.23 -21.32
N LEU A 12 2.85 -13.47 -20.71
CA LEU A 12 1.60 -13.61 -21.43
C LEU A 12 1.29 -12.35 -22.24
N ALA A 13 1.49 -11.15 -21.68
CA ALA A 13 1.23 -9.88 -22.35
C ALA A 13 1.99 -9.77 -23.68
N TYR A 14 3.27 -10.13 -23.69
CA TYR A 14 4.08 -10.15 -24.92
C TYR A 14 3.62 -11.23 -25.90
N GLU A 15 3.32 -12.45 -25.42
CA GLU A 15 2.87 -13.55 -26.27
C GLU A 15 1.58 -13.21 -27.02
N VAL A 16 0.65 -12.48 -26.37
CA VAL A 16 -0.63 -12.09 -26.98
C VAL A 16 -0.65 -10.68 -27.55
N GLY A 17 0.47 -9.95 -27.53
CA GLY A 17 0.59 -8.59 -28.06
C GLY A 17 -0.31 -7.56 -27.38
N ILE A 18 -0.55 -7.69 -26.07
CA ILE A 18 -1.33 -6.73 -25.26
C ILE A 18 -0.36 -5.98 -24.34
N ASP A 19 -0.60 -4.70 -24.11
CA ASP A 19 0.17 -3.93 -23.13
C ASP A 19 0.09 -4.59 -21.72
N PRO A 20 1.21 -4.71 -20.98
CA PRO A 20 1.23 -5.35 -19.67
C PRO A 20 0.29 -4.71 -18.62
N LEU A 21 0.01 -3.42 -18.70
CA LEU A 21 -0.98 -2.79 -17.82
C LEU A 21 -2.39 -3.16 -18.27
N GLU A 22 -2.67 -3.09 -19.57
CA GLU A 22 -3.97 -3.41 -20.14
C GLU A 22 -4.40 -4.85 -19.88
N ILE A 23 -3.49 -5.83 -19.99
CA ILE A 23 -3.84 -7.24 -19.71
C ILE A 23 -4.29 -7.44 -18.25
N ARG A 24 -3.72 -6.67 -17.31
CA ARG A 24 -4.12 -6.71 -15.89
C ARG A 24 -5.51 -6.10 -15.68
N LEU A 25 -5.86 -5.05 -16.44
CA LEU A 25 -7.20 -4.46 -16.42
C LEU A 25 -8.27 -5.38 -17.03
N ARG A 26 -7.94 -6.07 -18.13
CA ARG A 26 -8.83 -7.07 -18.75
C ARG A 26 -9.12 -8.25 -17.83
N ASN A 27 -8.14 -8.64 -17.01
CA ASN A 27 -8.27 -9.73 -16.05
C ASN A 27 -8.66 -9.23 -14.64
N TYR A 28 -9.17 -8.00 -14.52
CA TYR A 28 -9.57 -7.46 -13.23
C TYR A 28 -10.71 -8.28 -12.61
N ALA A 29 -10.50 -8.80 -11.41
CA ALA A 29 -11.54 -9.52 -10.68
C ALA A 29 -12.43 -8.55 -9.89
N GLU A 30 -13.72 -8.48 -10.25
CA GLU A 30 -14.73 -7.64 -9.60
C GLU A 30 -15.08 -8.09 -8.17
N GLN A 31 -14.79 -9.36 -7.84
CA GLN A 31 -14.92 -9.94 -6.51
C GLN A 31 -13.75 -10.91 -6.26
N ASP A 32 -13.60 -11.40 -5.03
CA ASP A 32 -12.63 -12.45 -4.70
C ASP A 32 -13.06 -13.77 -5.36
N PRO A 33 -12.33 -14.28 -6.37
CA PRO A 33 -12.71 -15.52 -7.04
C PRO A 33 -12.42 -16.76 -6.19
N GLU A 34 -11.49 -16.68 -5.23
CA GLU A 34 -11.13 -17.79 -4.34
C GLU A 34 -12.14 -17.91 -3.20
N ALA A 35 -12.45 -16.78 -2.55
CA ALA A 35 -13.40 -16.75 -1.43
C ALA A 35 -14.86 -16.62 -1.86
N ASN A 36 -15.13 -16.32 -3.14
CA ASN A 36 -16.43 -15.96 -3.70
C ASN A 36 -17.15 -14.89 -2.88
N LYS A 37 -16.44 -13.79 -2.59
CA LYS A 37 -16.93 -12.68 -1.77
C LYS A 37 -16.65 -11.33 -2.43
N PRO A 38 -17.55 -10.34 -2.25
CA PRO A 38 -17.25 -8.99 -2.69
C PRO A 38 -16.03 -8.43 -1.94
N TRP A 39 -15.24 -7.62 -2.63
CA TRP A 39 -14.19 -6.83 -1.99
C TRP A 39 -14.81 -5.86 -0.99
N SER A 40 -14.20 -5.66 0.17
CA SER A 40 -14.59 -4.57 1.07
C SER A 40 -14.30 -3.22 0.40
N THR A 41 -13.07 -3.06 -0.08
CA THR A 41 -12.62 -2.01 -0.99
C THR A 41 -11.50 -2.58 -1.86
N ARG A 42 -11.41 -2.15 -3.12
CA ARG A 42 -10.29 -2.49 -4.00
C ARG A 42 -10.09 -1.35 -4.99
N GLN A 43 -9.03 -0.57 -4.81
CA GLN A 43 -8.70 0.58 -5.66
C GLN A 43 -7.57 0.28 -6.64
N LEU A 44 -7.50 -0.96 -7.15
CA LEU A 44 -6.38 -1.39 -7.99
C LEU A 44 -6.44 -0.74 -9.39
N ARG A 45 -7.63 -0.43 -9.92
CA ARG A 45 -7.76 0.30 -11.20
C ARG A 45 -7.25 1.73 -11.06
N GLU A 46 -7.60 2.37 -9.96
CA GLU A 46 -7.21 3.73 -9.60
C GLU A 46 -5.69 3.80 -9.36
N ALA A 47 -5.12 2.80 -8.66
CA ALA A 47 -3.69 2.68 -8.47
C ALA A 47 -2.93 2.54 -9.80
N PHE A 48 -3.44 1.72 -10.74
CA PHE A 48 -2.85 1.63 -12.08
C PHE A 48 -2.99 2.93 -12.86
N ALA A 49 -4.14 3.57 -12.85
CA ALA A 49 -4.36 4.83 -13.56
C ALA A 49 -3.43 5.93 -13.05
N ALA A 50 -3.40 6.17 -11.73
CA ALA A 50 -2.56 7.18 -11.12
C ALA A 50 -1.06 6.88 -11.30
N GLY A 51 -0.67 5.61 -11.12
CA GLY A 51 0.72 5.17 -11.32
C GLY A 51 1.17 5.33 -12.77
N ALA A 52 0.34 4.94 -13.73
CA ALA A 52 0.62 5.07 -15.16
C ALA A 52 0.75 6.53 -15.59
N GLU A 53 -0.12 7.40 -15.09
CA GLU A 53 -0.08 8.84 -15.38
C GLU A 53 1.21 9.47 -14.88
N VAL A 54 1.52 9.33 -13.59
CA VAL A 54 2.69 9.96 -12.97
C VAL A 54 4.00 9.38 -13.49
N PHE A 55 4.06 8.07 -13.75
CA PHE A 55 5.23 7.42 -14.34
C PHE A 55 5.41 7.78 -15.82
N GLY A 56 4.32 8.19 -16.50
CA GLY A 56 4.31 8.48 -17.93
C GLY A 56 4.25 7.23 -18.80
N TRP A 57 3.58 6.17 -18.35
CA TRP A 57 3.48 4.84 -19.00
C TRP A 57 3.11 4.92 -20.49
N SER A 58 2.30 5.90 -20.88
CA SER A 58 1.91 6.15 -22.28
C SER A 58 3.09 6.39 -23.23
N LYS A 59 4.28 6.74 -22.70
CA LYS A 59 5.52 6.93 -23.47
C LYS A 59 6.33 5.63 -23.63
N ARG A 60 5.89 4.52 -23.05
CA ARG A 60 6.56 3.22 -23.16
C ARG A 60 6.51 2.74 -24.60
N ALA A 61 7.66 2.40 -25.17
CA ALA A 61 7.69 1.62 -26.41
C ALA A 61 7.50 0.13 -26.07
N PRO A 62 6.57 -0.59 -26.73
CA PRO A 62 6.22 -1.96 -26.37
C PRO A 62 7.35 -2.95 -26.67
N GLU A 63 8.14 -2.71 -27.71
CA GLU A 63 9.21 -3.60 -28.16
C GLU A 63 10.38 -3.64 -27.16
N PRO A 64 10.83 -4.82 -26.69
CA PRO A 64 11.99 -4.91 -25.83
C PRO A 64 13.25 -4.31 -26.48
N ARG A 65 14.10 -3.67 -25.68
CA ARG A 65 15.36 -3.02 -26.10
C ARG A 65 15.20 -1.83 -27.06
N SER A 66 13.98 -1.34 -27.26
CA SER A 66 13.68 -0.19 -28.13
C SER A 66 14.01 1.17 -27.49
N MET A 67 13.91 1.29 -26.17
CA MET A 67 14.20 2.53 -25.44
C MET A 67 15.67 2.56 -24.98
N ARG A 68 16.35 3.67 -25.20
CA ARG A 68 17.78 3.87 -24.88
C ARG A 68 18.09 5.30 -24.47
N ASP A 69 19.10 5.44 -23.63
CA ASP A 69 19.80 6.70 -23.36
C ASP A 69 21.31 6.45 -23.45
N GLY A 70 21.95 6.97 -24.50
CA GLY A 70 23.32 6.65 -24.86
C GLY A 70 23.58 5.14 -24.93
N ASN A 71 24.44 4.64 -24.05
CA ASN A 71 24.82 3.23 -23.99
C ASN A 71 23.93 2.38 -23.05
N GLN A 72 22.92 2.98 -22.42
CA GLN A 72 22.03 2.30 -21.49
C GLN A 72 20.73 1.87 -22.18
N LEU A 73 20.33 0.62 -21.94
CA LEU A 73 19.01 0.12 -22.29
C LEU A 73 18.03 0.51 -21.19
N ILE A 74 16.93 1.16 -21.59
CA ILE A 74 15.87 1.54 -20.67
C ILE A 74 14.76 0.50 -20.76
N GLY A 75 14.34 0.00 -19.59
CA GLY A 75 13.23 -0.94 -19.46
C GLY A 75 12.22 -0.42 -18.45
N TRP A 76 10.95 -0.48 -18.82
CA TRP A 76 9.82 -0.10 -17.96
C TRP A 76 8.97 -1.34 -17.70
N GLY A 77 8.62 -1.57 -16.43
CA GLY A 77 7.82 -2.71 -16.00
C GLY A 77 6.69 -2.29 -15.06
N VAL A 78 5.68 -3.14 -14.97
CA VAL A 78 4.52 -2.95 -14.09
C VAL A 78 4.14 -4.30 -13.49
N ALA A 79 3.69 -4.29 -12.23
CA ALA A 79 3.17 -5.46 -11.54
C ALA A 79 2.06 -5.04 -10.56
N ALA A 80 1.13 -5.95 -10.28
CA ALA A 80 0.16 -5.82 -9.21
C ALA A 80 0.74 -6.32 -7.88
N GLY A 81 0.40 -5.64 -6.79
CA GLY A 81 0.77 -6.03 -5.43
C GLY A 81 -0.46 -6.12 -4.53
N THR A 82 -0.46 -7.07 -3.60
CA THR A 82 -1.50 -7.20 -2.57
C THR A 82 -0.92 -7.78 -1.29
N TYR A 83 -1.50 -7.40 -0.15
CA TYR A 83 -1.22 -7.99 1.15
C TYR A 83 -2.52 -8.05 1.97
N PRO A 84 -2.83 -9.19 2.63
CA PRO A 84 -4.10 -9.33 3.33
C PRO A 84 -4.15 -8.46 4.57
N VAL A 85 -5.30 -7.83 4.81
CA VAL A 85 -5.57 -7.14 6.08
C VAL A 85 -5.90 -8.20 7.14
N ARG A 86 -5.15 -8.20 8.24
CA ARG A 86 -5.40 -9.05 9.41
C ARG A 86 -5.75 -8.20 10.62
N ARG A 87 -6.61 -8.72 11.48
CA ARG A 87 -7.07 -8.04 12.71
C ARG A 87 -6.76 -8.95 13.89
N ALA A 88 -6.26 -8.35 14.96
CA ALA A 88 -6.03 -9.00 16.25
C ALA A 88 -6.57 -8.07 17.35
N TYR A 89 -6.79 -8.63 18.54
CA TYR A 89 -7.12 -7.81 19.71
C TYR A 89 -5.93 -6.97 20.12
N GLY A 90 -6.20 -5.73 20.52
CA GLY A 90 -5.22 -4.80 21.07
C GLY A 90 -5.87 -3.93 22.13
N GLU A 91 -5.10 -3.56 23.14
CA GLU A 91 -5.53 -2.73 24.26
C GLU A 91 -4.56 -1.55 24.44
N ALA A 92 -5.09 -0.46 24.99
CA ALA A 92 -4.32 0.71 25.36
C ALA A 92 -4.95 1.38 26.59
N MET A 93 -4.14 2.02 27.41
CA MET A 93 -4.59 2.91 28.48
C MET A 93 -4.38 4.35 28.05
N VAL A 94 -5.39 5.19 28.27
CA VAL A 94 -5.32 6.63 28.00
C VAL A 94 -5.56 7.39 29.30
N ARG A 95 -4.66 8.31 29.65
CA ARG A 95 -4.77 9.17 30.84
C ARG A 95 -4.74 10.64 30.43
N ILE A 96 -5.65 11.44 30.95
CA ILE A 96 -5.60 12.90 30.87
C ILE A 96 -5.02 13.40 32.19
N LEU A 97 -3.89 14.09 32.12
CA LEU A 97 -3.17 14.58 33.28
C LEU A 97 -3.74 15.93 33.75
N ALA A 98 -3.40 16.34 34.97
CA ALA A 98 -3.93 17.56 35.58
C ALA A 98 -3.48 18.84 34.85
N ASP A 99 -2.38 18.79 34.10
CA ASP A 99 -1.88 19.88 33.26
C ASP A 99 -2.55 19.92 31.86
N GLY A 100 -3.46 18.99 31.58
CA GLY A 100 -4.17 18.88 30.31
C GLY A 100 -3.43 18.09 29.22
N SER A 101 -2.23 17.55 29.51
CA SER A 101 -1.55 16.63 28.60
C SER A 101 -2.20 15.24 28.62
N VAL A 102 -1.97 14.46 27.56
CA VAL A 102 -2.53 13.11 27.40
C VAL A 102 -1.42 12.08 27.33
N GLU A 103 -1.51 11.02 28.11
CA GLU A 103 -0.65 9.84 27.97
C GLU A 103 -1.42 8.68 27.34
N VAL A 104 -0.79 8.00 26.39
CA VAL A 104 -1.26 6.74 25.80
C VAL A 104 -0.23 5.66 26.05
N GLU A 105 -0.63 4.55 26.67
CA GLU A 105 0.24 3.40 26.95
C GLU A 105 -0.31 2.16 26.23
N SER A 106 0.56 1.42 25.53
CA SER A 106 0.22 0.14 24.90
C SER A 106 1.46 -0.75 24.86
N SER A 107 1.30 -2.06 25.01
CA SER A 107 2.39 -3.03 24.83
C SER A 107 2.78 -3.25 23.36
N SER A 108 2.14 -2.52 22.43
CA SER A 108 2.51 -2.47 21.02
C SER A 108 3.97 -2.03 20.85
N ILE A 109 4.60 -2.43 19.75
CA ILE A 109 6.02 -2.15 19.47
C ILE A 109 6.10 -1.19 18.28
N ASP A 110 7.06 -0.28 18.27
CA ASP A 110 7.45 0.50 17.09
C ASP A 110 8.88 0.17 16.65
N MET A 111 9.04 -0.27 15.40
CA MET A 111 10.33 -0.58 14.77
C MET A 111 10.59 0.34 13.56
N GLY A 112 9.85 1.44 13.43
CA GLY A 112 9.94 2.40 12.33
C GLY A 112 8.69 2.48 11.45
N GLN A 113 7.62 1.74 11.79
CA GLN A 113 6.34 1.88 11.11
C GLN A 113 5.56 3.13 11.56
N GLY A 114 5.95 3.76 12.69
CA GLY A 114 5.33 4.99 13.17
C GLY A 114 4.14 4.78 14.10
N THR A 115 4.10 3.68 14.85
CA THR A 115 3.07 3.40 15.88
C THR A 115 3.00 4.50 16.95
N TYR A 116 4.13 5.07 17.38
CA TYR A 116 4.13 6.23 18.29
C TYR A 116 3.30 7.40 17.70
N THR A 117 3.56 7.73 16.44
CA THR A 117 2.93 8.85 15.74
C THR A 117 1.43 8.65 15.55
N ILE A 118 1.01 7.49 15.03
CA ILE A 118 -0.41 7.26 14.70
C ILE A 118 -1.27 7.13 15.96
N LEU A 119 -0.74 6.59 17.06
CA LEU A 119 -1.46 6.55 18.33
C LEU A 119 -1.60 7.94 18.95
N ALA A 120 -0.56 8.78 18.87
CA ALA A 120 -0.63 10.18 19.30
C ALA A 120 -1.70 10.95 18.51
N GLN A 121 -1.69 10.83 17.18
CA GLN A 121 -2.67 11.45 16.30
C GLN A 121 -4.10 11.00 16.60
N THR A 122 -4.30 9.68 16.79
CA THR A 122 -5.61 9.12 17.10
C THR A 122 -6.15 9.64 18.43
N ALA A 123 -5.34 9.63 19.49
CA ALA A 123 -5.75 10.14 20.79
C ALA A 123 -5.99 11.66 20.75
N ALA A 124 -5.14 12.42 20.07
CA ALA A 124 -5.27 13.85 19.89
C ALA A 124 -6.60 14.24 19.21
N GLU A 125 -6.96 13.54 18.13
CA GLU A 125 -8.22 13.75 17.41
C GLU A 125 -9.44 13.47 18.29
N VAL A 126 -9.40 12.36 19.05
CA VAL A 126 -10.52 11.94 19.91
C VAL A 126 -10.68 12.86 21.12
N VAL A 127 -9.58 13.26 21.77
CA VAL A 127 -9.59 14.10 22.98
C VAL A 127 -9.75 15.59 22.63
N GLY A 128 -9.37 16.00 21.42
CA GLY A 128 -9.44 17.39 20.97
C GLY A 128 -8.28 18.26 21.44
N VAL A 129 -7.07 17.69 21.50
CA VAL A 129 -5.82 18.41 21.86
C VAL A 129 -4.82 18.41 20.71
N PRO A 130 -3.84 19.33 20.68
CA PRO A 130 -2.71 19.22 19.77
C PRO A 130 -1.97 17.88 19.95
N ALA A 131 -1.54 17.24 18.85
CA ALA A 131 -0.84 15.95 18.92
C ALA A 131 0.49 16.02 19.69
N GLU A 132 1.14 17.18 19.71
CA GLU A 132 2.33 17.46 20.53
C GLU A 132 2.08 17.41 22.04
N ASN A 133 0.82 17.51 22.48
CA ASN A 133 0.42 17.36 23.88
C ASN A 133 0.12 15.90 24.26
N VAL A 134 0.30 14.96 23.32
CA VAL A 134 0.10 13.52 23.56
C VAL A 134 1.45 12.82 23.67
N VAL A 135 1.71 12.21 24.82
CA VAL A 135 2.88 11.36 25.05
C VAL A 135 2.46 9.90 24.90
N VAL A 136 3.12 9.18 24.00
CA VAL A 136 2.87 7.75 23.79
C VAL A 136 4.02 6.93 24.39
N LYS A 137 3.70 5.87 25.12
CA LYS A 137 4.66 4.90 25.66
C LYS A 137 4.36 3.50 25.13
N LEU A 138 5.38 2.86 24.56
CA LEU A 138 5.27 1.58 23.87
C LEU A 138 6.33 0.59 24.34
N GLY A 139 6.10 -0.71 24.09
CA GLY A 139 7.12 -1.75 24.20
C GLY A 139 7.47 -2.18 25.63
N ASP A 140 6.54 -2.06 26.57
CA ASP A 140 6.67 -2.52 27.96
C ASP A 140 5.45 -3.35 28.38
N SER A 141 5.63 -4.28 29.35
CA SER A 141 4.64 -5.30 29.77
C SER A 141 3.89 -4.97 31.04
#